data_AF-A0A974B297-F1
#
_entry.id   AF-A0A974B297-F1
#
_cell.length_a   1.000
_cell.length_b   1.000
_cell.length_c   1.000
_cell.angle_alpha   90.00
_cell.angle_beta   90.00
_cell.angle_gamma   90.00
#
_symmetry.space_group_name_H-M   'P 1'
#
loop_
_entity.id
_entity.type
_entity.pdbx_description
1 polymer ?
#
loop_
_entity_poly.entity_id
_entity_poly.type
_entity_poly.pdbx_seq_one_letter_code
_entity_poly.pdbx_strand_id
1 'polypeptide(L)'
;MTNWTVVVPPRLYEEFAHLSAAGRRVVHDTLEGLAEDPRDPASSTEPIAGAELRRITTRPTPDTGDRITLLYRVHPPEQDEPGRVEVIFILSGP
;
A
#
# COMPACT_ATOMS: atom_id res chain seq x y z
N MET A 1 -3.50 3.12 -20.59
CA MET A 1 -3.04 3.18 -19.19
C MET A 1 -3.95 2.27 -18.41
N THR A 2 -3.42 1.26 -17.73
CA THR A 2 -4.21 0.41 -16.87
C THR A 2 -4.53 1.21 -15.61
N ASN A 3 -5.79 1.53 -15.38
CA ASN A 3 -6.19 2.22 -14.15
C ASN A 3 -6.26 1.18 -13.02
N TRP A 4 -5.62 1.48 -11.89
CA TRP A 4 -5.69 0.65 -10.69
C TRP A 4 -6.52 1.36 -9.62
N THR A 5 -7.38 0.61 -8.94
CA THR A 5 -8.13 1.09 -7.79
C THR A 5 -7.48 0.60 -6.51
N VAL A 6 -7.10 1.52 -5.63
CA VAL A 6 -6.57 1.19 -4.31
C VAL A 6 -7.71 1.11 -3.31
N VAL A 7 -7.82 -0.03 -2.64
CA VAL A 7 -8.84 -0.31 -1.63
C VAL A 7 -8.17 -0.43 -0.28
N VAL A 8 -8.57 0.46 0.64
CA VAL A 8 -8.22 0.42 2.06
C VAL A 8 -9.44 -0.09 2.83
N PRO A 9 -9.42 -1.32 3.35
CA PRO A 9 -10.54 -1.87 4.12
C PRO A 9 -10.82 -1.03 5.37
N PRO A 10 -12.10 -0.84 5.77
CA PRO A 10 -12.47 -0.06 6.95
C PRO A 10 -11.80 -0.51 8.25
N ARG A 11 -11.49 -1.81 8.37
CA ARG A 11 -10.78 -2.36 9.53
C ARG A 11 -9.39 -1.75 9.74
N LEU A 12 -8.79 -1.12 8.72
CA LEU A 12 -7.48 -0.48 8.82
C LEU A 12 -7.58 0.99 9.27
N TYR A 13 -8.78 1.57 9.33
CA TYR A 13 -8.94 3.01 9.60
C TYR A 13 -8.43 3.42 10.98
N GLU A 14 -8.49 2.50 11.96
CA GLU A 14 -7.94 2.72 13.29
C GLU A 14 -6.42 2.88 13.26
N GLU A 15 -5.71 2.03 12.50
CA GLU A 15 -4.27 2.10 12.32
C GLU A 15 -3.87 3.41 11.61
N PHE A 16 -4.65 3.84 10.61
CA PHE A 16 -4.44 5.15 9.96
C PHE A 16 -4.66 6.33 10.92
N ALA A 17 -5.61 6.21 11.86
CA ALA A 17 -5.88 7.25 12.85
C ALA A 17 -4.71 7.43 13.83
N HIS A 18 -3.97 6.35 14.12
CA HIS A 18 -2.79 6.36 14.99
C HIS A 18 -1.53 6.93 14.32
N LEU A 19 -1.51 7.09 12.99
CA LEU A 19 -0.40 7.72 12.30
C LEU A 19 -0.32 9.22 12.61
N SER A 20 0.90 9.75 12.61
CA SER A 20 1.12 11.20 12.62
C SER A 20 0.57 11.85 11.35
N ALA A 21 0.47 13.18 11.34
CA ALA A 21 0.06 13.90 10.14
C ALA A 21 1.03 13.67 8.98
N ALA A 22 2.34 13.66 9.25
CA ALA A 22 3.33 13.37 8.22
C ALA A 22 3.28 11.89 7.80
N GLY A 23 3.06 10.97 8.75
CA GLY A 23 2.85 9.56 8.46
C GLY A 23 1.67 9.31 7.50
N ARG A 24 0.51 9.92 7.77
CA ARG A 24 -0.65 9.86 6.85
C ARG A 24 -0.32 10.38 5.47
N ARG A 25 0.47 11.47 5.36
CA ARG A 25 0.89 12.01 4.07
C ARG A 25 1.80 11.04 3.31
N VAL A 26 2.79 10.45 3.98
CA VAL A 26 3.68 9.48 3.36
C VAL A 26 2.92 8.25 2.87
N VAL A 27 1.94 7.77 3.64
CA VAL A 27 1.09 6.66 3.19
C VAL A 27 0.23 7.06 2.01
N HIS A 28 -0.40 8.24 2.03
CA HIS A 28 -1.17 8.74 0.90
C HIS A 28 -0.33 8.73 -0.39
N ASP A 29 0.88 9.29 -0.35
CA ASP A 29 1.78 9.35 -1.51
C ASP A 29 2.20 7.94 -1.98
N THR A 30 2.32 7.00 -1.05
CA THR A 30 2.58 5.59 -1.37
C THR A 30 1.37 4.93 -2.05
N LEU A 31 0.15 5.16 -1.56
CA LEU A 31 -1.07 4.64 -2.16
C LEU A 31 -1.31 5.25 -3.55
N GLU A 32 -1.01 6.54 -3.74
CA GLU A 32 -1.05 7.20 -5.04
C GLU A 32 -0.10 6.53 -6.04
N GLY A 33 1.14 6.25 -5.64
CA GLY A 33 2.08 5.49 -6.48
C GLY A 33 1.59 4.07 -6.82
N LEU A 34 0.94 3.38 -5.89
CA LEU A 34 0.35 2.05 -6.17
C LEU A 34 -0.85 2.11 -7.13
N ALA A 35 -1.55 3.25 -7.20
CA ALA A 35 -2.60 3.46 -8.20
C ALA A 35 -2.04 3.66 -9.61
N GLU A 36 -0.79 4.13 -9.74
CA GLU A 36 -0.07 4.23 -11.00
C GLU A 36 0.56 2.89 -11.41
N ASP A 37 1.33 2.27 -10.52
CA ASP A 37 1.93 0.96 -10.71
C ASP A 37 1.96 0.15 -9.40
N PRO A 38 1.12 -0.90 -9.27
CA PRO A 38 1.11 -1.74 -8.08
C PRO A 38 2.38 -2.60 -7.93
N ARG A 39 3.21 -2.68 -8.97
CA ARG A 39 4.46 -3.43 -9.03
C ARG A 39 5.68 -2.53 -8.95
N ASP A 40 5.54 -1.37 -8.30
CA ASP A 40 6.62 -0.43 -8.02
C ASP A 40 7.92 -1.18 -7.63
N PRO A 41 9.09 -0.85 -8.21
CA PRO A 41 10.37 -1.51 -7.89
C PRO A 41 10.77 -1.47 -6.41
N ALA A 42 10.25 -0.52 -5.63
CA ALA A 42 10.43 -0.43 -4.18
C ALA A 42 9.62 -1.49 -3.40
N SER A 43 8.67 -2.16 -4.06
CA SER A 43 7.89 -3.26 -3.49
C SER A 43 8.54 -4.62 -3.74
N SER A 44 8.52 -5.49 -2.73
CA SER A 44 8.99 -6.88 -2.83
C SER A 44 7.81 -7.86 -2.89
N THR A 45 7.92 -8.89 -3.75
CA THR A 45 6.94 -9.98 -3.81
C THR A 45 7.13 -10.95 -2.64
N GLU A 46 6.05 -11.33 -1.98
CA GLU A 46 6.02 -12.36 -0.94
C GLU A 46 5.92 -13.77 -1.58
N PRO A 47 6.39 -14.85 -0.91
CA PRO A 47 6.56 -16.18 -1.52
C PRO A 47 5.26 -16.95 -1.84
N ILE A 48 4.09 -16.32 -1.74
CA ILE A 48 2.80 -16.97 -1.96
C ILE A 48 2.40 -16.83 -3.44
N ALA A 49 2.81 -17.81 -4.23
CA ALA A 49 2.70 -17.81 -5.70
C ALA A 49 1.28 -17.62 -6.26
N GLY A 50 0.22 -17.93 -5.49
CA GLY A 50 -1.18 -17.83 -5.94
C GLY A 50 -1.90 -16.51 -5.61
N ALA A 51 -1.27 -15.61 -4.85
CA ALA A 51 -1.96 -14.45 -4.29
C ALA A 51 -1.37 -13.10 -4.69
N GLU A 52 -0.28 -13.03 -5.47
CA GLU A 52 0.48 -11.81 -5.78
C GLU A 52 0.51 -10.82 -4.59
N LEU A 53 1.05 -11.32 -3.48
CA LEU A 53 1.23 -10.54 -2.27
C LEU A 53 2.51 -9.73 -2.39
N ARG A 54 2.43 -8.46 -2.03
CA ARG A 54 3.55 -7.52 -2.14
C ARG A 54 3.65 -6.67 -0.89
N ARG A 55 4.88 -6.30 -0.57
CA ARG A 55 5.21 -5.44 0.56
C ARG A 55 5.96 -4.22 0.08
N ILE A 56 5.58 -3.04 0.57
CA ILE A 56 6.32 -1.80 0.35
C ILE A 56 6.58 -1.11 1.70
N THR A 57 7.77 -0.56 1.87
CA THR A 57 8.15 0.20 3.06
C THR A 57 8.45 1.62 2.65
N THR A 58 7.83 2.57 3.32
CA THR A 58 7.98 3.99 3.01
C THR A 58 9.37 4.52 3.36
N ARG A 59 9.64 5.74 2.88
CA ARG A 59 10.69 6.56 3.47
C ARG A 59 10.32 6.90 4.93
N PRO A 60 11.31 7.20 5.79
CA PRO A 60 11.07 7.66 7.15
C PRO A 60 10.11 8.86 7.17
N THR A 61 9.18 8.87 8.12
CA THR A 61 8.31 10.02 8.37
C THR A 61 9.18 11.21 8.83
N PRO A 62 8.94 12.43 8.34
CA PRO A 62 9.73 13.59 8.74
C PRO A 62 9.67 13.94 10.24
N ASP A 63 8.58 13.57 10.92
CA ASP A 63 8.30 13.98 12.29
C ASP A 63 8.67 12.94 13.35
N THR A 64 8.46 11.65 13.08
CA THR A 64 8.81 10.56 14.01
C THR A 64 10.05 9.78 13.58
N GLY A 65 10.42 9.82 12.30
CA GLY A 65 11.47 8.98 11.72
C GLY A 65 11.03 7.53 11.49
N ASP A 66 9.80 7.17 11.83
CA ASP A 66 9.26 5.84 11.62
C ASP A 66 9.12 5.53 10.13
N ARG A 67 9.21 4.25 9.79
CA ARG A 67 8.84 3.72 8.50
C ARG A 67 7.47 3.08 8.61
N ILE A 68 6.72 3.19 7.53
CA ILE A 68 5.41 2.58 7.43
C ILE A 68 5.52 1.44 6.41
N THR A 69 5.14 0.23 6.81
CA THR A 69 5.15 -0.95 5.95
C THR A 69 3.72 -1.33 5.61
N LEU A 70 3.45 -1.45 4.31
CA LEU A 70 2.18 -1.91 3.77
C LEU A 70 2.38 -3.31 3.18
N LEU A 71 1.50 -4.24 3.55
CA LEU A 71 1.27 -5.46 2.78
C LEU A 71 -0.02 -5.28 1.99
N TYR A 72 0.04 -5.61 0.71
CA TYR A 72 -1.10 -5.52 -0.18
C TYR A 72 -1.13 -6.67 -1.16
N ARG A 73 -2.32 -6.89 -1.73
CA ARG A 73 -2.57 -7.87 -2.78
C ARG A 73 -2.87 -7.16 -4.08
N VAL A 74 -2.27 -7.63 -5.16
CA VAL A 74 -2.59 -7.18 -6.52
C VAL A 74 -3.60 -8.13 -7.15
N HIS A 75 -4.74 -7.58 -7.56
CA HIS A 75 -5.75 -8.26 -8.36
C HIS A 75 -5.65 -7.71 -9.78
N PRO A 76 -5.20 -8.50 -10.77
CA PRO A 76 -5.04 -8.00 -12.14
C PRO A 76 -6.38 -7.50 -12.71
N PRO A 77 -6.36 -6.56 -13.67
CA PRO A 77 -7.57 -6.13 -14.36
C PRO A 77 -8.25 -7.32 -15.06
N GLU A 78 -9.59 -7.31 -15.04
CA GLU A 78 -10.42 -8.20 -15.85
C GLU A 78 -10.96 -7.45 -17.06
N GLN A 79 -11.64 -8.12 -18.00
CA GLN A 79 -12.01 -7.55 -19.31
C GLN A 79 -12.70 -6.19 -19.24
N ASP A 80 -13.54 -5.97 -18.21
CA ASP A 80 -14.31 -4.74 -18.02
C ASP A 80 -14.05 -4.06 -16.66
N GLU A 81 -13.08 -4.54 -15.87
CA GLU A 81 -12.81 -4.02 -14.53
C GLU A 81 -11.34 -3.54 -14.38
N PRO A 82 -11.11 -2.36 -13.78
CA PRO A 82 -9.77 -1.93 -13.44
C PRO A 82 -9.12 -2.91 -12.47
N GLY A 83 -7.80 -3.02 -12.53
CA GLY A 83 -7.06 -3.81 -11.55
C GLY A 83 -7.25 -3.23 -10.15
N ARG A 84 -7.14 -4.07 -9.12
CA ARG A 84 -7.34 -3.66 -7.73
C ARG A 84 -6.10 -3.92 -6.90
N VAL A 85 -5.74 -2.94 -6.08
CA VAL A 85 -4.76 -3.07 -5.00
C VAL A 85 -5.52 -3.12 -3.69
N GLU A 86 -5.44 -4.23 -2.97
CA GLU A 86 -6.13 -4.38 -1.69
C GLU A 86 -5.11 -4.36 -0.55
N VAL A 87 -5.21 -3.35 0.33
CA VAL A 87 -4.34 -3.24 1.49
C VAL A 87 -4.75 -4.26 2.55
N ILE A 88 -3.79 -5.05 3.01
CA ILE A 88 -4.01 -6.13 3.99
C ILE A 88 -3.59 -5.67 5.38
N PHE A 89 -2.45 -5.03 5.53
CA PHE A 89 -2.05 -4.45 6.80
C PHE A 89 -1.19 -3.21 6.60
N ILE A 90 -1.13 -2.41 7.65
CA ILE A 90 -0.23 -1.28 7.82
C ILE A 90 0.46 -1.41 9.18
N LEU A 91 1.78 -1.22 9.21
CA LEU A 91 2.59 -1.23 10.43
C LEU A 91 3.47 0.00 10.43
N SER A 92 3.49 0.74 11.55
CA SER A 92 4.42 1.84 11.79
C SER A 92 5.46 1.42 12.82
N GLY A 93 6.73 1.68 12.54
CA GLY A 93 7.83 1.38 13.46
C GLY A 93 9.18 1.91 12.96
N PRO A 94 10.24 1.78 13.76
CA PRO A 94 11.58 2.30 13.43
C PRO A 94 12.22 1.62 12.21
#